data_AF-A0AAP8MGJ0-F1
#
_entry.id   AF-A0AAP8MGJ0-F1
#
_cell.length_a   1.000
_cell.length_b   1.000
_cell.length_c   1.000
_cell.angle_alpha   90.00
_cell.angle_beta   90.00
_cell.angle_gamma   90.00
#
_symmetry.space_group_name_H-M   'P 1'
#
loop_
_entity.id
_entity.type
_entity.pdbx_description
1 polymer ?
#
loop_
_entity_poly.entity_id
_entity_poly.type
_entity_poly.pdbx_seq_one_letter_code
_entity_poly.pdbx_strand_id
1 'polypeptide(L)'
;MAIFTRIFGRGRVEEKQLGYVDAQRKVLDYARYLEMQPPMPGRIVDQDSLPHPKNELKVALKMCIANSEDVRLAEHLKSGYLMLSAFQAGVGVKALGTDFGVLDLERDPLDIATQIEEEAEIASLWKASVQSELEQLQQDIYALELEVSQPAKVSA
;
A
#
# COMPACT_ATOMS: atom_id res chain seq x y z
N MET A 1 36.11 28.40 -8.41
CA MET A 1 35.63 27.34 -7.48
C MET A 1 34.35 26.72 -8.03
N ALA A 2 34.42 25.83 -9.02
CA ALA A 2 33.24 25.27 -9.71
C ALA A 2 33.40 23.79 -10.10
N ILE A 3 34.19 23.05 -9.32
CA ILE A 3 34.57 21.66 -9.65
C ILE A 3 33.78 20.65 -8.80
N PHE A 4 33.27 21.05 -7.62
CA PHE A 4 32.53 20.17 -6.73
C PHE A 4 31.03 20.03 -7.06
N THR A 5 30.43 20.98 -7.78
CA THR A 5 29.00 20.92 -8.16
C THR A 5 28.72 19.91 -9.29
N ARG A 6 29.72 19.54 -10.09
CA ARG A 6 29.57 18.60 -11.21
C ARG A 6 29.74 17.13 -10.83
N ILE A 7 30.43 16.84 -9.72
CA ILE A 7 30.72 15.46 -9.30
C ILE A 7 29.59 14.90 -8.41
N PHE A 8 28.96 15.73 -7.57
CA PHE A 8 27.87 15.28 -6.68
C PHE A 8 26.45 15.47 -7.24
N GLY A 9 26.30 16.18 -8.36
CA GLY A 9 24.99 16.54 -8.93
C GLY A 9 24.46 15.59 -10.01
N ARG A 10 25.34 14.98 -10.83
CA ARG A 10 24.91 14.12 -11.94
C ARG A 10 24.51 12.71 -11.49
N GLY A 11 25.34 12.06 -10.66
CA GLY A 11 25.02 10.73 -10.15
C GLY A 11 23.72 10.68 -9.35
N ARG A 12 23.46 11.71 -8.53
CA ARG A 12 22.28 11.79 -7.66
C ARG A 12 20.96 11.99 -8.43
N VAL A 13 21.00 12.64 -9.60
CA VAL A 13 19.82 12.85 -10.46
C VAL A 13 19.54 11.62 -11.31
N GLU A 14 20.58 10.99 -11.86
CA GLU A 14 20.46 9.74 -12.61
C GLU A 14 20.01 8.57 -11.70
N GLU A 15 20.56 8.46 -10.49
CA GLU A 15 20.11 7.49 -9.46
C GLU A 15 18.65 7.73 -9.04
N LYS A 16 18.25 9.00 -8.87
CA LYS A 16 16.87 9.34 -8.50
C LYS A 16 15.88 9.04 -9.64
N GLN A 17 16.27 9.28 -10.90
CA GLN A 17 15.47 8.90 -12.07
C GLN A 17 15.37 7.39 -12.25
N LEU A 18 16.49 6.67 -12.10
CA LEU A 18 16.51 5.21 -12.18
C LEU A 18 15.62 4.59 -11.08
N GLY A 19 15.72 5.12 -9.86
CA GLY A 19 14.88 4.73 -8.73
C GLY A 19 13.40 5.02 -8.95
N TYR A 20 13.05 6.13 -9.61
CA TYR A 20 11.67 6.45 -9.93
C TYR A 20 11.07 5.51 -10.98
N VAL A 21 11.83 5.17 -12.02
CA VAL A 21 11.38 4.19 -13.03
C VAL A 21 11.18 2.81 -12.41
N ASP A 22 12.07 2.38 -11.50
CA ASP A 22 11.90 1.13 -10.76
C ASP A 22 10.66 1.17 -9.86
N ALA A 23 10.45 2.27 -9.12
CA ALA A 23 9.26 2.47 -8.31
C ALA A 23 7.98 2.36 -9.14
N GLN A 24 7.92 3.02 -10.31
CA GLN A 24 6.77 2.93 -11.21
C GLN A 24 6.49 1.49 -11.66
N ARG A 25 7.54 0.70 -11.96
CA ARG A 25 7.37 -0.71 -12.34
C ARG A 25 6.76 -1.53 -11.21
N LYS A 26 7.28 -1.39 -10.00
CA LYS A 26 6.75 -2.08 -8.80
C LYS A 26 5.29 -1.72 -8.52
N VAL A 27 4.95 -0.44 -8.64
CA VAL A 27 3.58 0.05 -8.49
C VAL A 27 2.65 -0.52 -9.56
N LEU A 28 3.10 -0.61 -10.82
CA LEU A 28 2.32 -1.19 -11.91
C LEU A 28 2.09 -2.71 -11.71
N ASP A 29 3.10 -3.44 -11.27
CA ASP A 29 2.95 -4.87 -10.95
C ASP A 29 1.95 -5.07 -9.81
N TYR A 30 2.02 -4.22 -8.78
CA TYR A 30 1.04 -4.22 -7.69
C TYR A 30 -0.37 -3.85 -8.16
N ALA A 31 -0.53 -2.85 -9.03
CA ALA A 31 -1.82 -2.49 -9.59
C ALA A 31 -2.44 -3.66 -10.37
N ARG A 32 -1.65 -4.34 -11.22
CA ARG A 32 -2.09 -5.54 -11.95
C ARG A 32 -2.47 -6.68 -11.01
N TYR A 33 -1.71 -6.87 -9.93
CA TYR A 33 -2.04 -7.85 -8.90
C TYR A 33 -3.40 -7.54 -8.27
N LEU A 34 -3.66 -6.29 -7.90
CA LEU A 34 -4.95 -5.87 -7.34
C LEU A 34 -6.11 -5.96 -8.33
N GLU A 35 -5.88 -5.79 -9.63
CA GLU A 35 -6.91 -6.00 -10.66
C GLU A 35 -7.33 -7.47 -10.76
N MET A 36 -6.39 -8.40 -10.53
CA MET A 36 -6.64 -9.83 -10.62
C MET A 36 -7.12 -10.45 -9.30
N GLN A 37 -6.60 -9.96 -8.18
CA GLN A 37 -6.78 -10.55 -6.85
C GLN A 37 -6.90 -9.46 -5.75
N PRO A 38 -7.90 -8.56 -5.83
CA PRO A 38 -8.07 -7.56 -4.79
C PRO A 38 -8.51 -8.24 -3.49
N PRO A 39 -7.86 -7.98 -2.33
CA PRO A 39 -8.42 -8.39 -1.07
C PRO A 39 -9.76 -7.67 -0.86
N MET A 40 -10.83 -8.42 -0.64
CA MET A 40 -12.12 -7.83 -0.26
C MET A 40 -11.96 -7.00 1.01
N PRO A 41 -12.68 -5.87 1.15
CA PRO A 41 -12.62 -5.05 2.37
C PRO A 41 -12.83 -5.88 3.64
N GLY A 42 -11.95 -5.70 4.62
CA GLY A 42 -11.98 -6.45 5.88
C GLY A 42 -11.31 -7.82 5.83
N ARG A 43 -10.86 -8.29 4.65
CA ARG A 43 -10.03 -9.48 4.55
C ARG A 43 -8.56 -9.18 4.79
N ILE A 44 -7.88 -10.18 5.33
CA ILE A 44 -6.47 -10.13 5.66
C ILE A 44 -5.77 -11.23 4.87
N VAL A 45 -4.78 -10.85 4.08
CA VAL A 45 -4.04 -11.76 3.18
C VAL A 45 -2.59 -11.80 3.63
N ASP A 46 -1.87 -12.87 3.32
CA ASP A 46 -0.44 -12.90 3.60
C ASP A 46 0.32 -11.94 2.68
N GLN A 47 1.26 -11.17 3.25
CA GLN A 47 2.11 -10.28 2.47
C GLN A 47 3.00 -10.99 1.45
N ASP A 48 3.30 -12.28 1.64
CA ASP A 48 4.11 -13.06 0.71
C ASP A 48 3.36 -13.34 -0.60
N SER A 49 2.05 -13.03 -0.66
CA SER A 49 1.27 -13.04 -1.91
C SER A 49 1.50 -11.80 -2.79
N LEU A 50 2.13 -10.75 -2.26
CA LEU A 50 2.41 -9.54 -3.02
C LEU A 50 3.45 -9.79 -4.12
N PRO A 51 3.38 -9.07 -5.26
CA PRO A 51 4.34 -9.25 -6.36
C PRO A 51 5.75 -8.77 -6.01
N HIS A 52 5.89 -7.96 -4.96
CA HIS A 52 7.15 -7.42 -4.45
C HIS A 52 7.09 -7.34 -2.92
N PRO A 53 8.24 -7.33 -2.21
CA PRO A 53 8.24 -7.18 -0.76
C PRO A 53 7.46 -5.93 -0.32
N LYS A 54 6.59 -6.09 0.68
CA LYS A 54 5.67 -5.03 1.14
C LYS A 54 6.37 -3.69 1.42
N ASN A 55 7.54 -3.74 2.06
CA ASN A 55 8.32 -2.53 2.35
C ASN A 55 8.84 -1.82 1.09
N GLU A 56 9.20 -2.57 0.04
CA GLU A 56 9.59 -1.97 -1.25
C GLU A 56 8.39 -1.32 -1.94
N LEU A 57 7.22 -1.95 -1.90
CA LEU A 57 5.98 -1.35 -2.42
C LEU A 57 5.62 -0.08 -1.67
N LYS A 58 5.80 -0.04 -0.34
CA LYS A 58 5.58 1.19 0.43
C LYS A 58 6.47 2.32 -0.07
N VAL A 59 7.77 2.08 -0.23
CA VAL A 59 8.72 3.09 -0.73
C VAL A 59 8.37 3.52 -2.15
N ALA A 60 8.05 2.57 -3.02
CA ALA A 60 7.70 2.83 -4.42
C ALA A 60 6.42 3.69 -4.53
N LEU A 61 5.36 3.34 -3.80
CA LEU A 61 4.11 4.09 -3.77
C LEU A 61 4.32 5.50 -3.22
N LYS A 62 5.04 5.66 -2.09
CA LYS A 62 5.37 6.99 -1.55
C LYS A 62 6.10 7.86 -2.58
N MET A 63 7.05 7.28 -3.30
CA MET A 63 7.78 7.98 -4.37
C MET A 63 6.85 8.37 -5.52
N CYS A 64 5.97 7.48 -5.96
CA CYS A 64 4.99 7.77 -7.00
C CYS A 64 3.97 8.85 -6.58
N ILE A 65 3.47 8.81 -5.33
CA ILE A 65 2.57 9.81 -4.76
C ILE A 65 3.24 11.19 -4.76
N ALA A 66 4.47 11.29 -4.24
CA ALA A 66 5.18 12.56 -4.11
C ALA A 66 5.57 13.21 -5.45
N ASN A 67 5.62 12.44 -6.54
CA ASN A 67 5.99 12.92 -7.87
C ASN A 67 4.80 12.91 -8.85
N SER A 68 3.57 12.66 -8.38
CA SER A 68 2.38 12.70 -9.23
C SER A 68 1.85 14.13 -9.36
N GLU A 69 1.79 14.64 -10.59
CA GLU A 69 1.16 15.93 -10.89
C GLU A 69 -0.36 15.80 -11.06
N ASP A 70 -0.86 14.60 -11.35
CA ASP A 70 -2.29 14.30 -11.43
C ASP A 70 -2.84 13.97 -10.04
N VAL A 71 -3.74 14.82 -9.55
CA VAL A 71 -4.41 14.66 -8.26
C VAL A 71 -5.22 13.37 -8.18
N ARG A 72 -5.91 12.98 -9.26
CA ARG A 72 -6.71 11.74 -9.26
C ARG A 72 -5.82 10.51 -9.17
N LEU A 73 -4.73 10.50 -9.93
CA LEU A 73 -3.74 9.44 -9.84
C LEU A 73 -3.13 9.36 -8.44
N ALA A 74 -2.79 10.51 -7.84
CA ALA A 74 -2.26 10.56 -6.49
C ALA A 74 -3.23 9.94 -5.46
N GLU A 75 -4.54 10.23 -5.55
CA GLU A 75 -5.56 9.63 -4.68
C GLU A 75 -5.68 8.11 -4.85
N HIS A 76 -5.59 7.61 -6.08
CA HIS A 76 -5.57 6.17 -6.33
C HIS A 76 -4.31 5.50 -5.75
N LEU A 77 -3.14 6.14 -5.87
CA LEU A 77 -1.90 5.64 -5.29
C LEU A 77 -1.95 5.64 -3.75
N LYS A 78 -2.53 6.68 -3.12
CA LYS A 78 -2.78 6.73 -1.67
C LYS A 78 -3.70 5.60 -1.23
N SER A 79 -4.78 5.35 -1.97
CA SER A 79 -5.71 4.24 -1.68
C SER A 79 -5.00 2.88 -1.75
N GLY A 80 -4.20 2.67 -2.80
CA GLY A 80 -3.37 1.47 -2.95
C GLY A 80 -2.32 1.30 -1.84
N TYR A 81 -1.74 2.42 -1.37
CA TYR A 81 -0.83 2.45 -0.23
C TYR A 81 -1.52 2.03 1.06
N LEU A 82 -2.69 2.58 1.36
CA LEU A 82 -3.48 2.20 2.53
C LEU A 82 -3.90 0.73 2.49
N MET A 83 -4.23 0.20 1.30
CA MET A 83 -4.57 -1.22 1.12
C MET A 83 -3.45 -2.18 1.51
N LEU A 84 -2.19 -1.74 1.58
CA LEU A 84 -1.11 -2.59 2.06
C LEU A 84 -1.32 -3.04 3.51
N SER A 85 -2.12 -2.33 4.32
CA SER A 85 -2.45 -2.78 5.68
C SER A 85 -3.22 -4.10 5.71
N ALA A 86 -3.92 -4.49 4.64
CA ALA A 86 -4.61 -5.78 4.55
C ALA A 86 -3.64 -6.97 4.41
N PHE A 87 -2.37 -6.73 4.05
CA PHE A 87 -1.37 -7.76 3.80
C PHE A 87 -0.48 -7.98 5.02
N GLN A 88 -0.76 -8.98 5.86
CA GLN A 88 -0.02 -9.21 7.11
C GLN A 88 0.98 -10.36 6.98
N ALA A 89 2.06 -10.32 7.76
CA ALA A 89 3.06 -11.38 7.76
C ALA A 89 2.58 -12.61 8.52
N GLY A 90 2.71 -13.81 7.96
CA GLY A 90 2.44 -15.06 8.67
C GLY A 90 0.96 -15.44 8.78
N VAL A 91 0.12 -14.88 7.89
CA VAL A 91 -1.29 -15.26 7.73
C VAL A 91 -1.39 -16.62 7.02
N GLY A 92 -0.46 -16.90 6.10
CA GLY A 92 -0.43 -18.11 5.30
C GLY A 92 -1.30 -18.05 4.04
N VAL A 93 -1.47 -19.21 3.40
CA VAL A 93 -2.10 -19.29 2.05
C VAL A 93 -3.58 -18.90 2.05
N LYS A 94 -4.30 -19.14 3.15
CA LYS A 94 -5.73 -18.86 3.25
C LYS A 94 -5.95 -17.47 3.83
N ALA A 95 -6.52 -16.57 3.04
CA ALA A 95 -6.93 -15.25 3.50
C ALA A 95 -8.00 -15.36 4.61
N LEU A 96 -7.87 -14.51 5.63
CA LEU A 96 -8.72 -14.47 6.81
C LEU A 96 -9.80 -13.39 6.68
N GLY A 97 -10.88 -13.56 7.44
CA GLY A 97 -12.06 -12.71 7.38
C GLY A 97 -13.01 -13.11 6.25
N THR A 98 -14.23 -12.59 6.34
CA THR A 98 -15.33 -12.97 5.46
C THR A 98 -15.13 -12.48 4.04
N ASP A 99 -15.31 -13.40 3.10
CA ASP A 99 -15.36 -13.11 1.68
C ASP A 99 -16.80 -12.92 1.22
N PHE A 100 -17.26 -11.67 1.30
CA PHE A 100 -18.61 -11.30 0.86
C PHE A 100 -18.84 -11.50 -0.65
N GLY A 101 -17.79 -11.69 -1.46
CA GLY A 101 -17.93 -11.94 -2.89
C GLY A 101 -18.40 -13.37 -3.23
N VAL A 102 -18.20 -14.31 -2.31
CA VAL A 102 -18.55 -15.74 -2.50
C VAL A 102 -19.51 -16.25 -1.43
N LEU A 103 -20.03 -15.36 -0.59
CA LEU A 103 -20.98 -15.71 0.46
C LEU A 103 -22.31 -16.17 -0.17
N ASP A 104 -22.71 -17.40 0.13
CA ASP A 104 -23.98 -17.95 -0.34
C ASP A 104 -25.14 -17.43 0.51
N LEU A 105 -25.85 -16.44 -0.03
CA LEU A 105 -26.97 -15.77 0.64
C LEU A 105 -28.28 -16.57 0.59
N GLU A 106 -28.33 -17.67 -0.17
CA GLU A 106 -29.50 -18.54 -0.25
C GLU A 106 -29.53 -19.59 0.88
N ARG A 107 -28.45 -19.67 1.69
CA ARG A 107 -28.38 -20.53 2.87
C ARG A 107 -29.24 -20.00 4.01
N ASP A 108 -29.43 -20.85 5.02
CA ASP A 108 -30.10 -20.43 6.24
C ASP A 108 -29.39 -19.21 6.87
N PRO A 109 -30.12 -18.13 7.19
CA PRO A 109 -29.52 -16.91 7.72
C PRO A 109 -28.73 -17.11 9.01
N LEU A 110 -29.12 -18.07 9.86
CA LEU A 110 -28.40 -18.36 11.10
C LEU A 110 -27.05 -19.00 10.78
N ASP A 111 -27.01 -19.94 9.83
CA ASP A 111 -25.76 -20.58 9.39
C ASP A 111 -24.79 -19.56 8.79
N ILE A 112 -25.32 -18.58 8.02
CA ILE A 112 -24.52 -17.48 7.47
C ILE A 112 -23.94 -16.62 8.60
N ALA A 113 -24.77 -16.25 9.58
CA ALA A 113 -24.33 -15.44 10.72
C ALA A 113 -23.23 -16.15 11.53
N THR A 114 -23.40 -17.45 11.82
CA THR A 114 -22.40 -18.24 12.52
C THR A 114 -21.08 -18.32 11.75
N GLN A 115 -21.12 -18.52 10.42
CA GLN A 115 -19.91 -18.52 9.61
C GLN A 115 -19.16 -17.17 9.70
N ILE A 116 -19.89 -16.05 9.61
CA ILE A 116 -19.29 -14.71 9.70
C ILE A 116 -18.64 -14.49 11.07
N GLU A 117 -19.30 -14.91 12.15
CA GLU A 117 -18.76 -14.79 13.51
C GLU A 117 -17.46 -15.61 13.69
N GLU A 118 -17.45 -16.86 13.24
CA GLU A 118 -16.27 -17.74 13.30
C GLU A 118 -15.09 -17.15 12.50
N GLU A 119 -15.33 -16.69 11.27
CA GLU A 119 -14.31 -16.07 10.43
C GLU A 119 -13.78 -14.76 11.04
N ALA A 120 -14.66 -13.97 11.67
CA ALA A 120 -14.30 -12.73 12.34
C ALA A 120 -13.49 -12.97 13.62
N GLU A 121 -13.77 -14.06 14.35
CA GLU A 121 -13.02 -14.49 15.53
C GLU A 121 -11.60 -14.93 15.15
N ILE A 122 -11.45 -15.75 14.09
CA ILE A 122 -10.13 -16.16 13.59
C ILE A 122 -9.31 -14.94 13.15
N ALA A 123 -9.94 -14.01 12.43
CA ALA A 123 -9.27 -12.79 11.98
C ALA A 123 -8.95 -11.81 13.13
N SER A 124 -9.55 -11.97 14.31
CA SER A 124 -9.43 -11.01 15.43
C SER A 124 -8.00 -10.80 15.90
N LEU A 125 -7.16 -11.85 15.84
CA LEU A 125 -5.75 -11.81 16.21
C LEU A 125 -4.95 -10.80 15.38
N TRP A 126 -5.37 -10.57 14.14
CA TRP A 126 -4.69 -9.68 13.20
C TRP A 126 -5.30 -8.29 13.13
N LYS A 127 -6.52 -8.08 13.67
CA LYS A 127 -7.21 -6.78 13.61
C LYS A 127 -6.36 -5.66 14.21
N ALA A 128 -5.71 -5.91 15.35
CA ALA A 128 -4.86 -4.91 15.99
C ALA A 128 -3.64 -4.54 15.11
N SER A 129 -2.98 -5.52 14.49
CA SER A 129 -1.84 -5.29 13.60
C SER A 129 -2.26 -4.52 12.34
N VAL A 130 -3.37 -4.92 11.69
CA VAL A 130 -3.92 -4.24 10.51
C VAL A 130 -4.29 -2.80 10.83
N GLN A 131 -4.99 -2.58 11.95
CA GLN A 131 -5.44 -1.25 12.36
C GLN A 131 -4.24 -0.34 12.70
N SER A 132 -3.30 -0.84 13.49
CA SER A 132 -2.08 -0.09 13.84
C SER A 132 -1.28 0.27 12.60
N GLU A 133 -1.16 -0.64 11.64
CA GLU A 133 -0.47 -0.35 10.40
C GLU A 133 -1.24 0.63 9.53
N LEU A 134 -2.56 0.51 9.40
CA LEU A 134 -3.38 1.45 8.64
C LEU A 134 -3.21 2.88 9.18
N GLU A 135 -3.23 3.06 10.50
CA GLU A 135 -2.97 4.34 11.15
C GLU A 135 -1.57 4.88 10.82
N GLN A 136 -0.55 4.02 10.86
CA GLN A 136 0.81 4.40 10.45
C GLN A 136 0.86 4.84 8.98
N LEU A 137 0.17 4.14 8.08
CA LEU A 137 0.13 4.47 6.65
C LEU A 137 -0.64 5.77 6.39
N GLN A 138 -1.68 6.09 7.18
CA GLN A 138 -2.36 7.38 7.12
C GLN A 138 -1.46 8.52 7.58
N GLN A 139 -0.72 8.34 8.68
CA GLN A 139 0.26 9.32 9.16
C GLN A 139 1.37 9.56 8.13
N ASP A 140 1.82 8.50 7.47
CA ASP A 140 2.80 8.58 6.38
C ASP A 140 2.31 9.44 5.21
N ILE A 141 1.05 9.27 4.79
CA ILE A 141 0.45 10.09 3.73
C ILE A 141 0.37 11.55 4.17
N TYR A 142 -0.10 11.81 5.40
CA TYR A 142 -0.18 13.16 5.94
C TYR A 142 1.20 13.85 5.99
N ALA A 143 2.24 13.14 6.42
CA ALA A 143 3.60 13.65 6.42
C ALA A 143 4.09 13.98 5.00
N LEU A 144 3.83 13.11 4.01
CA LEU A 144 4.17 13.36 2.61
C LEU A 144 3.46 14.60 2.05
N GLU A 145 2.18 14.77 2.33
CA GLU A 145 1.41 15.93 1.88
C GLU A 145 1.97 17.23 2.46
N LEU A 146 2.37 17.22 3.73
CA LEU A 146 3.05 18.36 4.35
C LEU A 146 4.40 18.67 3.70
N GLU A 147 5.19 17.66 3.35
CA GLU A 147 6.47 17.83 2.66
C GLU A 147 6.29 18.42 1.25
N VAL A 148 5.30 17.94 0.50
CA VAL A 148 4.99 18.43 -0.86
C VAL A 148 4.41 19.84 -0.84
N SER A 149 3.63 20.19 0.21
CA SER A 149 2.98 21.50 0.33
C SER A 149 3.91 22.61 0.85
N GLN A 150 5.06 22.27 1.43
CA GLN A 150 6.02 23.27 1.88
C GLN A 150 6.73 23.90 0.67
N PRO A 151 6.67 25.24 0.51
CA PRO A 151 7.45 25.89 -0.54
C PRO A 151 8.92 25.58 -0.28
N ALA A 152 9.61 25.05 -1.30
CA ALA A 152 11.05 24.85 -1.28
C ALA A 152 11.67 26.10 -0.65
N LYS A 153 12.24 25.97 0.55
CA LYS A 153 12.91 27.08 1.23
C LYS A 153 13.92 27.62 0.24
N VAL A 154 13.58 28.78 -0.33
CA VAL A 154 14.43 29.59 -1.20
C VAL A 154 15.65 29.89 -0.34
N SER A 155 16.68 29.07 -0.53
CA SER A 155 17.99 29.30 0.05
C SER A 155 18.58 30.43 -0.79
N ALA A 156 18.65 31.59 -0.15
CA ALA A 156 19.22 32.83 -0.66
C ALA A 156 20.67 32.67 -1.13
#